data_AF-A0A6N6N4A7-F1
#
_entry.id   AF-A0A6N6N4A7-F1
#
_cell.length_a   1.000
_cell.length_b   1.000
_cell.length_c   1.000
_cell.angle_alpha   90.00
_cell.angle_beta   90.00
_cell.angle_gamma   90.00
#
_symmetry.space_group_name_H-M   'P 1'
#
loop_
_entity.id
_entity.type
_entity.pdbx_description
1 polymer ?
#
loop_
_entity_poly.entity_id
_entity_poly.type
_entity_poly.pdbx_seq_one_letter_code
_entity_poly.pdbx_strand_id
1 'polypeptide(L)'
;MRVLLVLIMALCCCPAFADDGWRPTLTSHQWVPERLLAIDKDDQRLFVLQHESPIKAVMELPCTTGQAQGDKMVRGDLRTPEGTYFLGRRIQRPLGWDLYGNIAYSLNYPNPVDRIKGKTGSGIWLHGRGKALTPRDTRGCIALKASDLESLGSDLYPGMPVVVAEDVSWKPDSGTEGKLAAELVQEVRNWARDWESRSGKFFVHFDPVAFTLSGSGDFAAYKSHKESIFRSTPWLHVMVDNVRAIAGPDYWVTCFDQFYRSPSLAQTVGKRLYWMRTAKGGWVVVGREYTRPQQDLAPQYFKVMDKRIRPVIRKWAAAWQDADMESYLSFYGTDAVQGDYRGAEAIREYKNALWEEKAPVKVTVDDVKIFPDSKGLRVDFVQEYEDASGYADRGHKTLVLAPVGDGWKIEREEWRRL
;
A
#
# COMPACT_ATOMS: atom_id res chain seq x y z
N MET A 1 -63.05 20.74 22.54
CA MET A 1 -62.41 22.07 22.62
C MET A 1 -60.91 21.85 22.73
N ARG A 2 -60.20 22.16 21.63
CA ARG A 2 -58.75 22.27 21.38
C ARG A 2 -57.75 21.65 22.39
N VAL A 3 -57.08 20.58 21.97
CA VAL A 3 -55.81 20.10 22.53
C VAL A 3 -54.70 21.04 22.04
N LEU A 4 -53.99 21.68 22.98
CA LEU A 4 -52.88 22.59 22.71
C LEU A 4 -51.60 21.76 22.49
N LEU A 5 -51.13 21.68 21.24
CA LEU A 5 -49.84 21.10 20.90
C LEU A 5 -48.76 22.14 21.22
N VAL A 6 -47.99 21.93 22.28
CA VAL A 6 -46.82 22.76 22.61
C VAL A 6 -45.64 22.21 21.82
N LEU A 7 -45.28 22.88 20.73
CA LEU A 7 -44.06 22.61 19.97
C LEU A 7 -42.89 23.28 20.70
N ILE A 8 -42.11 22.51 21.46
CA ILE A 8 -40.86 22.99 22.04
C ILE A 8 -39.81 23.00 20.93
N MET A 9 -39.59 24.18 20.31
CA MET A 9 -38.37 24.43 19.54
C MET A 9 -37.21 24.49 20.53
N ALA A 10 -36.47 23.39 20.64
CA ALA A 10 -35.14 23.42 21.23
C ALA A 10 -34.22 24.21 20.30
N LEU A 11 -33.96 25.48 20.63
CA LEU A 11 -32.80 26.20 20.10
C LEU A 11 -31.55 25.45 20.58
N CYS A 12 -31.00 24.59 19.72
CA CYS A 12 -29.61 24.16 19.84
C CYS A 12 -28.73 25.40 19.62
N CYS A 13 -28.40 26.11 20.70
CA CYS A 13 -27.17 26.90 20.76
C CYS A 13 -26.01 25.91 20.58
N CYS A 14 -25.58 25.71 19.34
CA CYS A 14 -24.26 25.16 19.08
C CYS A 14 -23.27 26.16 19.68
N PRO A 15 -22.42 25.76 20.64
CA PRO A 15 -21.27 26.60 20.96
C PRO A 15 -20.50 26.75 19.65
N ALA A 16 -20.23 27.99 19.25
CA ALA A 16 -19.25 28.28 18.23
C ALA A 16 -17.92 27.72 18.77
N PHE A 17 -17.56 26.51 18.33
CA PHE A 17 -16.21 26.02 18.53
C PHE A 17 -15.29 27.06 17.91
N ALA A 18 -14.38 27.60 18.72
CA ALA A 18 -13.24 28.32 18.18
C ALA A 18 -12.60 27.41 17.13
N ASP A 19 -12.37 27.96 15.94
CA ASP A 19 -11.72 27.30 14.80
C ASP A 19 -10.23 27.17 15.16
N ASP A 20 -9.92 26.36 16.19
CA ASP A 20 -8.55 26.09 16.63
C ASP A 20 -7.86 25.34 15.48
N GLY A 21 -7.00 26.04 14.73
CA GLY A 21 -6.34 25.47 13.57
C GLY A 21 -5.50 24.24 13.93
N TRP A 22 -5.21 23.42 12.92
CA TRP A 22 -4.43 22.21 13.13
C TRP A 22 -2.96 22.54 13.38
N ARG A 23 -2.42 22.04 14.51
CA ARG A 23 -1.03 22.29 14.95
C ARG A 23 -0.24 20.99 15.18
N PRO A 24 0.21 20.29 14.13
CA PRO A 24 0.93 19.02 14.26
C PRO A 24 2.37 19.21 14.76
N THR A 25 2.85 18.20 15.51
CA THR A 25 4.28 18.02 15.81
C THR A 25 4.77 16.74 15.15
N LEU A 26 5.41 16.87 13.98
CA LEU A 26 5.94 15.74 13.21
C LEU A 26 7.10 15.09 13.97
N THR A 27 7.02 13.79 14.22
CA THR A 27 8.09 13.06 14.92
C THR A 27 8.98 12.25 13.99
N SER A 28 10.20 11.93 14.44
CA SER A 28 11.12 11.09 13.66
C SER A 28 10.89 9.61 13.95
N HIS A 29 10.51 8.84 12.93
CA HIS A 29 10.40 7.38 12.99
C HIS A 29 10.55 6.75 11.60
N GLN A 30 10.82 5.45 11.54
CA GLN A 30 11.10 4.71 10.29
C GLN A 30 9.96 4.71 9.24
N TRP A 31 8.76 5.18 9.61
CA TRP A 31 7.58 5.22 8.73
C TRP A 31 7.28 6.62 8.20
N VAL A 32 8.06 7.63 8.57
CA VAL A 32 7.97 8.98 7.99
C VAL A 32 8.45 8.92 6.53
N PRO A 33 7.81 9.63 5.59
CA PRO A 33 8.34 9.81 4.25
C PRO A 33 9.79 10.31 4.27
N GLU A 34 10.60 9.88 3.30
CA GLU A 34 11.99 10.32 3.19
C GLU A 34 12.11 11.83 3.05
N ARG A 35 11.14 12.45 2.36
CA ARG A 35 11.03 13.89 2.18
C ARG A 35 9.57 14.31 2.11
N LEU A 36 9.25 15.47 2.68
CA LEU A 36 7.93 16.09 2.60
C LEU A 36 8.04 17.62 2.67
N LEU A 37 6.97 18.30 2.24
CA LEU A 37 6.81 19.73 2.45
C LEU A 37 5.93 19.97 3.68
N ALA A 38 6.32 20.90 4.54
CA ALA A 38 5.50 21.40 5.63
C ALA A 38 5.20 22.88 5.40
N ILE A 39 3.93 23.25 5.43
CA ILE A 39 3.45 24.61 5.21
C ILE A 39 2.87 25.11 6.52
N ASP A 40 3.53 26.13 7.06
CA ASP A 40 3.09 26.87 8.22
C ASP A 40 2.30 28.10 7.77
N LYS A 41 1.00 28.11 8.08
CA LYS A 41 0.09 29.18 7.66
C LYS A 41 0.20 30.41 8.57
N ASP A 42 0.66 30.29 9.80
CA ASP A 42 0.78 31.45 10.68
C ASP A 42 2.08 32.21 10.41
N ASP A 43 3.19 31.50 10.30
CA ASP A 43 4.50 32.07 9.98
C ASP A 43 4.69 32.36 8.49
N GLN A 44 3.77 31.88 7.64
CA GLN A 44 3.85 31.99 6.18
C GLN A 44 5.17 31.41 5.65
N ARG A 45 5.49 30.20 6.12
CA ARG A 45 6.73 29.49 5.77
C ARG A 45 6.45 28.16 5.11
N LEU A 46 7.31 27.80 4.18
CA LEU A 46 7.44 26.46 3.63
C LEU A 46 8.76 25.88 4.12
N PHE A 47 8.69 24.69 4.71
CA PHE A 47 9.84 23.89 5.08
C PHE A 47 9.94 22.66 4.18
N VAL A 48 11.16 22.38 3.71
CA VAL A 48 11.49 21.06 3.14
C VAL A 48 12.03 20.22 4.27
N LEU A 49 11.27 19.22 4.69
CA LEU A 49 11.69 18.30 5.73
C LEU A 49 12.24 17.03 5.09
N GLN A 50 13.40 16.58 5.57
CA GLN A 50 14.03 15.34 5.14
C GLN A 50 14.23 14.42 6.35
N HIS A 51 13.86 13.16 6.19
CA HIS A 51 14.04 12.14 7.20
C HIS A 51 15.42 11.48 7.04
N GLU A 52 16.40 12.03 7.75
CA GLU A 52 17.75 11.46 7.93
C GLU A 52 17.96 11.07 9.40
N SER A 53 16.92 10.53 10.04
CA SER A 53 16.87 10.09 11.45
C SER A 53 17.83 10.87 12.39
N PRO A 54 17.43 12.05 12.91
CA PRO A 54 16.08 12.59 12.95
C PRO A 54 15.62 13.34 11.69
N ILE A 55 14.33 13.65 11.63
CA ILE A 55 13.77 14.59 10.65
C ILE A 55 14.37 15.99 10.87
N LYS A 56 14.75 16.65 9.78
CA LYS A 56 15.33 18.00 9.82
C LYS A 56 14.77 18.86 8.69
N ALA A 57 14.64 20.15 8.95
CA ALA A 57 14.44 21.12 7.88
C ALA A 57 15.75 21.31 7.12
N VAL A 58 15.77 20.95 5.85
CA VAL A 58 16.91 21.16 4.96
C VAL A 58 16.79 22.46 4.17
N MET A 59 15.60 23.06 4.16
CA MET A 59 15.32 24.35 3.56
C MET A 59 14.12 25.00 4.22
N GLU A 60 14.18 26.31 4.36
CA GLU A 60 13.07 27.17 4.80
C GLU A 60 12.93 28.32 3.81
N LEU A 61 11.71 28.53 3.31
CA LEU A 61 11.40 29.57 2.35
C LEU A 61 10.17 30.37 2.79
N PRO A 62 10.15 31.70 2.60
CA PRO A 62 8.93 32.47 2.70
C PRO A 62 7.89 31.97 1.69
N CYS A 63 6.65 31.84 2.13
CA CYS A 63 5.52 31.59 1.26
C CYS A 63 4.40 32.61 1.54
N THR A 64 3.31 32.55 0.77
CA THR A 64 2.03 33.17 1.14
C THR A 64 0.90 32.19 0.92
N THR A 65 -0.06 32.21 1.83
CA THR A 65 -1.27 31.38 1.78
C THR A 65 -2.53 32.23 1.53
N GLY A 66 -3.70 31.64 1.73
CA GLY A 66 -4.99 32.28 1.52
C GLY A 66 -5.23 33.52 2.40
N GLN A 67 -6.01 34.46 1.88
CA GLN A 67 -6.41 35.69 2.57
C GLN A 67 -7.16 35.45 3.88
N ALA A 68 -7.91 34.37 3.98
CA ALA A 68 -8.65 34.02 5.18
C ALA A 68 -7.90 32.98 6.04
N GLN A 69 -7.97 33.15 7.36
CA GLN A 69 -7.43 32.20 8.34
C GLN A 69 -8.35 30.97 8.50
N GLY A 70 -7.84 29.94 9.18
CA GLY A 70 -8.56 28.69 9.45
C GLY A 70 -8.60 27.72 8.28
N ASP A 71 -9.20 26.55 8.51
CA ASP A 71 -9.30 25.48 7.52
C ASP A 71 -10.30 25.82 6.42
N LYS A 72 -9.98 25.38 5.20
CA LYS A 72 -10.83 25.58 4.03
C LYS A 72 -12.06 24.69 4.12
N MET A 73 -13.24 25.28 3.97
CA MET A 73 -14.53 24.59 4.05
C MET A 73 -15.33 24.68 2.75
N VAL A 74 -15.34 25.84 2.08
CA VAL A 74 -16.20 26.04 0.91
C VAL A 74 -15.48 26.70 -0.27
N ARG A 75 -16.00 26.50 -1.47
CA ARG A 75 -15.49 27.20 -2.66
C ARG A 75 -15.56 28.71 -2.45
N GLY A 76 -14.44 29.40 -2.63
CA GLY A 76 -14.38 30.87 -2.57
C GLY A 76 -14.22 31.46 -1.17
N ASP A 77 -14.04 30.64 -0.11
CA ASP A 77 -13.77 31.14 1.25
C ASP A 77 -12.38 31.77 1.44
N LEU A 78 -11.54 31.77 0.40
CA LEU A 78 -10.19 32.35 0.39
C LEU A 78 -9.22 31.72 1.40
N ARG A 79 -9.56 30.56 1.96
CA ARG A 79 -8.73 29.81 2.91
C ARG A 79 -7.82 28.82 2.18
N THR A 80 -6.63 28.62 2.73
CA THR A 80 -5.76 27.48 2.38
C THR A 80 -6.14 26.30 3.28
N PRO A 81 -6.38 25.10 2.71
CA PRO A 81 -6.86 23.96 3.47
C PRO A 81 -5.82 23.44 4.46
N GLU A 82 -6.28 22.86 5.56
CA GLU A 82 -5.43 22.17 6.54
C GLU A 82 -5.55 20.66 6.37
N GLY A 83 -4.44 19.95 6.54
CA GLY A 83 -4.36 18.51 6.37
C GLY A 83 -3.14 18.03 5.58
N THR A 84 -3.15 16.73 5.29
CA THR A 84 -2.12 16.08 4.48
C THR A 84 -2.60 15.94 3.04
N TYR A 85 -1.84 16.55 2.15
CA TYR A 85 -2.06 16.59 0.71
C TYR A 85 -0.86 16.00 -0.02
N PHE A 86 -1.00 15.87 -1.33
CA PHE A 86 0.08 15.38 -2.18
C PHE A 86 0.18 16.21 -3.46
N LEU A 87 1.42 16.49 -3.87
CA LEU A 87 1.68 17.16 -5.15
C LEU A 87 1.16 16.29 -6.30
N GLY A 88 0.44 16.92 -7.22
CA GLY A 88 0.05 16.36 -8.49
C GLY A 88 1.12 16.59 -9.55
N ARG A 89 0.72 16.48 -10.82
CA ARG A 89 1.61 16.81 -11.93
C ARG A 89 1.83 18.32 -12.02
N ARG A 90 2.99 18.71 -12.55
CA ARG A 90 3.26 20.10 -12.94
C ARG A 90 2.20 20.55 -13.93
N ILE A 91 1.67 21.76 -13.73
CA ILE A 91 0.71 22.38 -14.63
C ILE A 91 1.41 22.73 -15.95
N GLN A 92 0.90 22.19 -17.07
CA GLN A 92 1.51 22.31 -18.39
C GLN A 92 0.90 23.42 -19.28
N ARG A 93 0.00 24.24 -18.73
CA ARG A 93 -0.60 25.37 -19.45
C ARG A 93 0.16 26.67 -19.16
N PRO A 94 0.02 27.70 -20.01
CA PRO A 94 0.55 29.03 -19.74
C PRO A 94 0.12 29.54 -18.36
N LEU A 95 1.08 30.08 -17.61
CA LEU A 95 0.89 30.65 -16.29
C LEU A 95 1.05 32.16 -16.40
N GLY A 96 0.09 32.93 -15.87
CA GLY A 96 0.23 34.37 -15.76
C GLY A 96 1.36 34.70 -14.78
N TRP A 97 2.46 35.29 -15.27
CA TRP A 97 3.69 35.52 -14.52
C TRP A 97 3.46 36.15 -13.14
N ASP A 98 2.67 37.22 -13.09
CA ASP A 98 2.39 37.96 -11.86
C ASP A 98 1.66 37.12 -10.80
N LEU A 99 0.80 36.20 -11.22
CA LEU A 99 -0.07 35.43 -10.34
C LEU A 99 0.52 34.06 -9.99
N TYR A 100 1.16 33.40 -10.95
CA TYR A 100 1.56 31.98 -10.85
C TYR A 100 3.02 31.73 -11.21
N GLY A 101 3.78 32.75 -11.57
CA GLY A 101 5.21 32.63 -11.91
C GLY A 101 5.47 31.68 -13.07
N ASN A 102 6.54 30.89 -12.94
CA ASN A 102 7.07 29.94 -13.94
C ASN A 102 6.63 28.48 -13.72
N ILE A 103 6.28 28.10 -12.49
CA ILE A 103 6.02 26.71 -12.09
C ILE A 103 4.80 26.65 -11.18
N ALA A 104 3.94 25.65 -11.40
CA ALA A 104 2.83 25.32 -10.51
C ALA A 104 2.60 23.81 -10.46
N TYR A 105 2.25 23.30 -9.27
CA TYR A 105 1.82 21.93 -9.00
C TYR A 105 0.47 21.95 -8.30
N SER A 106 -0.47 21.12 -8.74
CA SER A 106 -1.75 21.00 -8.04
C SER A 106 -1.61 20.21 -6.74
N LEU A 107 -2.31 20.57 -5.67
CA LEU A 107 -2.57 19.66 -4.56
C LEU A 107 -3.81 18.80 -4.87
N ASN A 108 -3.91 17.63 -4.24
CA ASN A 108 -5.10 16.77 -4.36
C ASN A 108 -6.30 17.24 -3.49
N TYR A 109 -6.39 18.52 -3.16
CA TYR A 109 -7.56 19.08 -2.46
C TYR A 109 -8.79 19.16 -3.40
N PRO A 110 -10.00 18.78 -2.93
CA PRO A 110 -10.26 18.13 -1.65
C PRO A 110 -9.82 16.66 -1.69
N ASN A 111 -9.10 16.23 -0.64
CA ASN A 111 -8.70 14.85 -0.46
C ASN A 111 -9.93 14.00 -0.01
N PRO A 112 -9.80 12.67 0.11
CA PRO A 112 -10.88 11.79 0.55
C PRO A 112 -11.58 12.22 1.86
N VAL A 113 -10.85 12.66 2.88
CA VAL A 113 -11.43 13.09 4.17
C VAL A 113 -12.10 14.45 4.06
N ASP A 114 -11.54 15.36 3.27
CA ASP A 114 -12.19 16.65 2.97
C ASP A 114 -13.58 16.44 2.35
N ARG A 115 -13.70 15.48 1.42
CA ARG A 115 -14.98 15.16 0.76
C ARG A 115 -15.99 14.54 1.72
N ILE A 116 -15.53 13.64 2.60
CA ILE A 116 -16.38 13.07 3.66
C ILE A 116 -16.94 14.20 4.55
N LYS A 117 -16.11 15.20 4.86
CA LYS A 117 -16.49 16.39 5.64
C LYS A 117 -17.32 17.41 4.86
N GLY A 118 -17.69 17.13 3.61
CA GLY A 118 -18.47 18.03 2.78
C GLY A 118 -17.73 19.29 2.33
N LYS A 119 -16.39 19.32 2.45
CA LYS A 119 -15.61 20.47 1.99
C LYS A 119 -15.68 20.61 0.47
N THR A 120 -15.82 21.84 0.00
CA THR A 120 -15.96 22.13 -1.43
C THR A 120 -14.83 23.01 -1.97
N GLY A 121 -14.81 23.18 -3.29
CA GLY A 121 -13.77 23.91 -4.00
C GLY A 121 -12.75 23.00 -4.67
N SER A 122 -11.77 23.60 -5.33
CA SER A 122 -10.71 22.92 -6.07
C SER A 122 -9.62 23.94 -6.42
N GLY A 123 -8.52 23.49 -7.04
CA GLY A 123 -7.52 24.40 -7.61
C GLY A 123 -6.57 25.02 -6.59
N ILE A 124 -6.30 24.31 -5.48
CA ILE A 124 -5.25 24.67 -4.53
C ILE A 124 -3.92 24.21 -5.11
N TRP A 125 -3.03 25.15 -5.42
CA TRP A 125 -1.73 24.87 -6.04
C TRP A 125 -0.58 25.34 -5.16
N LEU A 126 0.56 24.64 -5.27
CA LEU A 126 1.87 25.16 -4.94
C LEU A 126 2.45 25.83 -6.19
N HIS A 127 2.73 27.13 -6.18
CA HIS A 127 3.20 27.84 -7.36
C HIS A 127 4.18 28.97 -7.07
N GLY A 128 4.86 29.43 -8.12
CA GLY A 128 5.76 30.58 -8.06
C GLY A 128 4.96 31.89 -8.14
N ARG A 129 5.63 33.01 -7.91
CA ARG A 129 5.03 34.34 -8.04
C ARG A 129 6.07 35.32 -8.55
N GLY A 130 5.71 36.06 -9.60
CA GLY A 130 6.57 37.08 -10.21
C GLY A 130 6.61 38.41 -9.47
N LYS A 131 5.76 38.60 -8.45
CA LYS A 131 5.68 39.80 -7.60
C LYS A 131 6.15 39.51 -6.18
N ALA A 132 6.43 40.58 -5.43
CA ALA A 132 6.73 40.49 -4.00
C ALA A 132 5.63 39.71 -3.26
N LEU A 133 6.04 38.88 -2.31
CA LEU A 133 5.11 38.14 -1.46
C LEU A 133 4.57 39.08 -0.38
N THR A 134 3.25 39.20 -0.33
CA THR A 134 2.53 39.77 0.81
C THR A 134 1.93 38.60 1.59
N PRO A 135 2.05 38.53 2.93
CA PRO A 135 1.39 37.52 3.74
C PRO A 135 -0.10 37.43 3.43
N ARG A 136 -0.64 36.21 3.37
CA ARG A 136 -2.08 35.93 3.17
C ARG A 136 -2.68 36.67 1.97
N ASP A 137 -2.07 36.52 0.79
CA ASP A 137 -2.48 37.26 -0.41
C ASP A 137 -3.02 36.38 -1.56
N THR A 138 -3.13 35.06 -1.35
CA THR A 138 -3.73 34.18 -2.36
C THR A 138 -5.22 33.94 -2.08
N ARG A 139 -5.93 33.32 -3.04
CA ARG A 139 -7.31 32.83 -2.84
C ARG A 139 -7.36 31.42 -2.22
N GLY A 140 -6.25 30.93 -1.69
CA GLY A 140 -6.10 29.60 -1.08
C GLY A 140 -4.88 28.81 -1.55
N CYS A 141 -4.22 29.23 -2.63
CA CYS A 141 -2.95 28.63 -3.08
C CYS A 141 -1.80 28.90 -2.09
N ILE A 142 -0.74 28.12 -2.23
CA ILE A 142 0.55 28.35 -1.55
C ILE A 142 1.50 28.90 -2.61
N ALA A 143 1.94 30.15 -2.44
CA ALA A 143 2.81 30.82 -3.40
C ALA A 143 4.17 31.11 -2.80
N LEU A 144 5.24 30.86 -3.57
CA LEU A 144 6.61 31.26 -3.26
C LEU A 144 7.10 32.27 -4.30
N LYS A 145 8.23 32.93 -4.05
CA LYS A 145 8.90 33.67 -5.13
C LYS A 145 9.25 32.70 -6.26
N ALA A 146 9.16 33.15 -7.51
CA ALA A 146 9.45 32.30 -8.66
C ALA A 146 10.87 31.69 -8.61
N SER A 147 11.87 32.45 -8.16
CA SER A 147 13.25 31.97 -7.95
C SER A 147 13.36 30.88 -6.89
N ASP A 148 12.61 31.02 -5.80
CA ASP A 148 12.66 30.09 -4.66
C ASP A 148 12.03 28.76 -5.08
N LEU A 149 10.89 28.79 -5.77
CA LEU A 149 10.27 27.58 -6.31
C LEU A 149 11.12 26.93 -7.41
N GLU A 150 11.83 27.72 -8.21
CA GLU A 150 12.77 27.19 -9.21
C GLU A 150 13.93 26.45 -8.55
N SER A 151 14.44 26.96 -7.42
CA SER A 151 15.47 26.28 -6.62
C SER A 151 14.99 24.94 -6.03
N LEU A 152 13.69 24.83 -5.74
CA LEU A 152 13.05 23.58 -5.32
C LEU A 152 12.75 22.64 -6.50
N GLY A 153 12.70 23.14 -7.73
CA GLY A 153 11.99 22.49 -8.84
C GLY A 153 12.47 21.08 -9.20
N SER A 154 13.77 20.79 -9.03
CA SER A 154 14.34 19.45 -9.21
C SER A 154 13.92 18.45 -8.14
N ASP A 155 13.56 18.95 -6.96
CA ASP A 155 13.32 18.17 -5.75
C ASP A 155 11.83 17.86 -5.55
N LEU A 156 10.95 18.54 -6.30
CA LEU A 156 9.50 18.34 -6.25
C LEU A 156 9.06 17.25 -7.23
N TYR A 157 8.35 16.25 -6.74
CA TYR A 157 7.84 15.14 -7.55
C TYR A 157 6.33 14.89 -7.33
N PRO A 158 5.60 14.40 -8.35
CA PRO A 158 4.21 13.98 -8.18
C PRO A 158 4.10 12.87 -7.12
N GLY A 159 3.24 13.08 -6.14
CA GLY A 159 3.07 12.20 -4.98
C GLY A 159 3.86 12.63 -3.75
N MET A 160 4.68 13.69 -3.82
CA MET A 160 5.35 14.24 -2.65
C MET A 160 4.32 14.71 -1.62
N PRO A 161 4.43 14.29 -0.34
CA PRO A 161 3.52 14.74 0.70
C PRO A 161 3.69 16.22 1.02
N VAL A 162 2.57 16.89 1.29
CA VAL A 162 2.49 18.29 1.68
C VAL A 162 1.58 18.38 2.92
N VAL A 163 2.18 18.59 4.08
CA VAL A 163 1.47 18.86 5.34
C VAL A 163 1.19 20.35 5.36
N VAL A 164 -0.08 20.74 5.45
CA VAL A 164 -0.49 22.13 5.56
C VAL A 164 -1.24 22.31 6.86
N ALA A 165 -0.77 23.21 7.72
CA ALA A 165 -1.33 23.38 9.05
C ALA A 165 -1.31 24.86 9.47
N GLU A 166 -1.98 25.18 10.56
CA GLU A 166 -1.92 26.51 11.16
C GLU A 166 -0.49 26.81 11.62
N ASP A 167 0.08 25.91 12.42
CA ASP A 167 1.46 25.93 12.93
C ASP A 167 2.06 24.53 12.75
N VAL A 168 3.31 24.41 12.29
CA VAL A 168 3.98 23.11 12.14
C VAL A 168 5.28 23.06 12.92
N SER A 169 5.39 22.07 13.80
CA SER A 169 6.62 21.76 14.53
C SER A 169 7.12 20.35 14.21
N TRP A 170 8.39 20.07 14.52
CA TRP A 170 8.96 18.73 14.43
C TRP A 170 9.99 18.47 15.53
N LYS A 171 10.14 17.20 15.92
CA LYS A 171 11.07 16.78 16.97
C LYS A 171 11.79 15.46 16.66
N PRO A 172 12.99 15.23 17.23
CA PRO A 172 13.76 14.02 16.99
C PRO A 172 13.11 12.77 17.62
N ASP A 173 12.28 12.92 18.65
CA ASP A 173 11.68 11.78 19.34
C ASP A 173 10.43 11.26 18.65
N SER A 174 10.37 9.95 18.40
CA SER A 174 9.24 9.26 17.76
C SER A 174 7.90 9.48 18.47
N GLY A 175 7.92 9.64 19.80
CA GLY A 175 6.74 9.95 20.61
C GLY A 175 5.55 8.99 20.38
N THR A 176 4.35 9.52 20.56
CA THR A 176 3.10 8.76 20.33
C THR A 176 2.82 8.55 18.84
N GLU A 177 3.18 9.51 17.98
CA GLU A 177 3.00 9.41 16.53
C GLU A 177 3.73 8.20 15.92
N GLY A 178 4.97 7.92 16.36
CA GLY A 178 5.71 6.76 15.89
C GLY A 178 5.04 5.42 16.24
N LYS A 179 4.38 5.35 17.41
CA LYS A 179 3.59 4.16 17.82
C LYS A 179 2.33 4.02 16.96
N LEU A 180 1.62 5.11 16.73
CA LEU A 180 0.42 5.15 15.87
C LEU A 180 0.76 4.79 14.42
N ALA A 181 1.88 5.29 13.90
CA ALA A 181 2.37 4.93 12.58
C ALA A 181 2.68 3.43 12.48
N ALA A 182 3.31 2.84 13.50
CA ALA A 182 3.58 1.40 13.54
C ALA A 182 2.27 0.57 13.60
N GLU A 183 1.28 1.02 14.35
CA GLU A 183 -0.07 0.42 14.41
C GLU A 183 -0.71 0.42 13.01
N LEU A 184 -0.73 1.56 12.32
CA LEU A 184 -1.29 1.68 10.96
C LEU A 184 -0.54 0.85 9.91
N VAL A 185 0.79 0.74 10.03
CA VAL A 185 1.58 -0.15 9.17
C VAL A 185 1.16 -1.60 9.38
N GLN A 186 0.87 -1.98 10.63
CA GLN A 186 0.33 -3.31 10.93
C GLN A 186 -1.07 -3.49 10.35
N GLU A 187 -1.93 -2.47 10.38
CA GLU A 187 -3.25 -2.52 9.74
C GLU A 187 -3.15 -2.67 8.21
N VAL A 188 -2.21 -2.00 7.54
CA VAL A 188 -1.95 -2.22 6.11
C VAL A 188 -1.56 -3.68 5.83
N ARG A 189 -0.74 -4.29 6.69
CA ARG A 189 -0.35 -5.70 6.56
C ARG A 189 -1.51 -6.64 6.84
N ASN A 190 -2.37 -6.34 7.81
CA ASN A 190 -3.59 -7.09 8.09
C ASN A 190 -4.55 -7.04 6.90
N TRP A 191 -4.78 -5.85 6.36
CA TRP A 191 -5.56 -5.62 5.15
C TRP A 191 -5.05 -6.44 3.96
N ALA A 192 -3.74 -6.48 3.74
CA ALA A 192 -3.14 -7.27 2.66
C ALA A 192 -3.35 -8.79 2.84
N ARG A 193 -3.14 -9.29 4.07
CA ARG A 193 -3.36 -10.71 4.40
C ARG A 193 -4.83 -11.11 4.24
N ASP A 194 -5.76 -10.29 4.72
CA ASP A 194 -7.19 -10.59 4.59
C ASP A 194 -7.63 -10.52 3.12
N TRP A 195 -7.04 -9.63 2.32
CA TRP A 195 -7.25 -9.64 0.86
C TRP A 195 -6.73 -10.93 0.23
N GLU A 196 -5.50 -11.33 0.55
CA GLU A 196 -4.87 -12.57 0.08
C GLU A 196 -5.73 -13.81 0.40
N SER A 197 -6.37 -13.83 1.57
CA SER A 197 -7.28 -14.90 2.00
C SER A 197 -8.56 -15.04 1.17
N ARG A 198 -8.88 -14.04 0.32
CA ARG A 198 -10.11 -13.98 -0.50
C ARG A 198 -11.39 -14.13 0.34
N SER A 199 -11.35 -13.69 1.60
CA SER A 199 -12.46 -13.84 2.55
C SER A 199 -13.19 -12.52 2.83
N GLY A 200 -14.39 -12.62 3.41
CA GLY A 200 -15.19 -11.46 3.82
C GLY A 200 -14.50 -10.55 4.86
N LYS A 201 -13.49 -11.05 5.58
CA LYS A 201 -12.69 -10.26 6.54
C LYS A 201 -12.05 -9.04 5.89
N PHE A 202 -11.70 -9.14 4.61
CA PHE A 202 -11.16 -8.02 3.84
C PHE A 202 -12.03 -6.76 3.89
N PHE A 203 -13.36 -6.93 3.89
CA PHE A 203 -14.29 -5.80 3.85
C PHE A 203 -14.50 -5.14 5.23
N VAL A 204 -14.08 -5.78 6.32
CA VAL A 204 -14.16 -5.22 7.68
C VAL A 204 -13.21 -4.04 7.87
N HIS A 205 -12.15 -3.97 7.07
CA HIS A 205 -11.19 -2.86 7.07
C HIS A 205 -11.77 -1.52 6.62
N PHE A 206 -12.99 -1.48 6.10
CA PHE A 206 -13.56 -0.29 5.47
C PHE A 206 -14.81 0.20 6.20
N ASP A 207 -14.98 1.52 6.26
CA ASP A 207 -16.28 2.12 6.56
C ASP A 207 -17.08 2.30 5.25
N PRO A 208 -18.22 1.61 5.06
CA PRO A 208 -18.96 1.64 3.80
C PRO A 208 -19.48 3.03 3.41
N VAL A 209 -19.92 3.81 4.40
CA VAL A 209 -20.56 5.11 4.17
C VAL A 209 -19.48 6.14 3.87
N ALA A 210 -18.45 6.22 4.71
CA ALA A 210 -17.35 7.15 4.51
C ALA A 210 -16.59 6.84 3.21
N PHE A 211 -16.37 5.55 2.90
CA PHE A 211 -15.76 5.14 1.63
C PHE A 211 -16.52 5.70 0.42
N THR A 212 -17.85 5.59 0.43
CA THR A 212 -18.69 6.08 -0.65
C THR A 212 -18.61 7.61 -0.78
N LEU A 213 -18.66 8.32 0.36
CA LEU A 213 -18.57 9.79 0.40
C LEU A 213 -17.18 10.34 0.03
N SER A 214 -16.12 9.55 0.20
CA SER A 214 -14.74 9.96 -0.07
C SER A 214 -14.40 10.17 -1.54
N GLY A 215 -15.32 9.81 -2.46
CA GLY A 215 -15.05 9.79 -3.89
C GLY A 215 -14.21 8.57 -4.33
N SER A 216 -14.09 7.54 -3.50
CA SER A 216 -13.45 6.26 -3.85
C SER A 216 -14.33 5.33 -4.71
N GLY A 217 -15.55 5.78 -5.01
CA GLY A 217 -16.63 5.01 -5.64
C GLY A 217 -17.59 4.40 -4.62
N ASP A 218 -18.66 3.79 -5.10
CA ASP A 218 -19.65 3.11 -4.26
C ASP A 218 -19.07 1.85 -3.59
N PHE A 219 -19.23 1.73 -2.28
CA PHE A 219 -18.66 0.61 -1.54
C PHE A 219 -19.34 -0.73 -1.86
N ALA A 220 -20.66 -0.74 -2.09
CA ALA A 220 -21.37 -1.97 -2.40
C ALA A 220 -20.91 -2.55 -3.74
N ALA A 221 -20.81 -1.71 -4.78
CA ALA A 221 -20.26 -2.08 -6.08
C ALA A 221 -18.80 -2.55 -5.98
N TYR A 222 -17.96 -1.84 -5.20
CA TYR A 222 -16.58 -2.24 -4.94
C TYR A 222 -16.50 -3.63 -4.29
N LYS A 223 -17.33 -3.89 -3.28
CA LYS A 223 -17.42 -5.17 -2.59
C LYS A 223 -17.85 -6.28 -3.54
N SER A 224 -18.96 -6.11 -4.28
CA SER A 224 -19.46 -7.10 -5.22
C SER A 224 -18.44 -7.43 -6.33
N HIS A 225 -17.73 -6.42 -6.84
CA HIS A 225 -16.66 -6.65 -7.82
C HIS A 225 -15.52 -7.50 -7.24
N LYS A 226 -15.08 -7.21 -6.00
CA LYS A 226 -14.03 -7.98 -5.32
C LYS A 226 -14.47 -9.40 -5.00
N GLU A 227 -15.69 -9.61 -4.54
CA GLU A 227 -16.25 -10.95 -4.31
C GLU A 227 -16.32 -11.78 -5.59
N SER A 228 -16.63 -11.14 -6.72
CA SER A 228 -16.57 -11.80 -8.03
C SER A 228 -15.15 -12.30 -8.36
N ILE A 229 -14.13 -11.45 -8.15
CA ILE A 229 -12.72 -11.83 -8.32
C ILE A 229 -12.33 -12.96 -7.36
N PHE A 230 -12.78 -12.92 -6.09
CA PHE A 230 -12.46 -13.95 -5.09
C PHE A 230 -13.00 -15.32 -5.50
N ARG A 231 -14.20 -15.38 -6.11
CA ARG A 231 -14.79 -16.63 -6.60
C ARG A 231 -14.10 -17.18 -7.85
N SER A 232 -13.65 -16.31 -8.76
CA SER A 232 -13.07 -16.74 -10.04
C SER A 232 -11.55 -16.98 -9.98
N THR A 233 -10.88 -16.51 -8.93
CA THR A 233 -9.43 -16.62 -8.81
C THR A 233 -9.05 -17.74 -7.83
N PRO A 234 -8.41 -18.84 -8.29
CA PRO A 234 -8.10 -20.00 -7.45
C PRO A 234 -7.11 -19.66 -6.33
N TRP A 235 -6.20 -18.72 -6.57
CA TRP A 235 -5.24 -18.22 -5.61
C TRP A 235 -4.90 -16.76 -5.87
N LEU A 236 -4.48 -16.07 -4.81
CA LEU A 236 -4.09 -14.68 -4.84
C LEU A 236 -2.89 -14.51 -3.92
N HIS A 237 -1.93 -13.67 -4.30
CA HIS A 237 -0.90 -13.15 -3.41
C HIS A 237 -0.93 -11.63 -3.40
N VAL A 238 -0.82 -11.04 -2.21
CA VAL A 238 -0.80 -9.59 -1.99
C VAL A 238 0.37 -9.25 -1.08
N MET A 239 1.44 -8.72 -1.67
CA MET A 239 2.58 -8.19 -0.91
C MET A 239 2.46 -6.67 -0.82
N VAL A 240 2.76 -6.12 0.35
CA VAL A 240 2.86 -4.67 0.59
C VAL A 240 4.24 -4.33 1.11
N ASP A 241 4.82 -3.25 0.60
CA ASP A 241 6.11 -2.74 1.04
C ASP A 241 6.15 -1.20 0.90
N ASN A 242 7.25 -0.57 1.31
CA ASN A 242 7.45 0.87 1.28
C ASN A 242 6.34 1.64 2.02
N VAL A 243 5.82 1.05 3.10
CA VAL A 243 4.75 1.68 3.87
C VAL A 243 5.29 2.92 4.57
N ARG A 244 4.58 4.04 4.38
CA ARG A 244 4.77 5.31 5.06
C ARG A 244 3.45 5.74 5.68
N ALA A 245 3.50 6.44 6.80
CA ALA A 245 2.32 6.91 7.52
C ALA A 245 2.49 8.40 7.84
N ILE A 246 1.45 9.19 7.56
CA ILE A 246 1.46 10.64 7.70
C ILE A 246 0.17 11.05 8.41
N ALA A 247 0.29 11.83 9.48
CA ALA A 247 -0.85 12.33 10.22
C ALA A 247 -1.61 13.40 9.42
N GLY A 248 -2.93 13.42 9.55
CA GLY A 248 -3.78 14.58 9.32
C GLY A 248 -4.42 15.04 10.64
N PRO A 249 -5.32 16.04 10.61
CA PRO A 249 -5.99 16.55 11.81
C PRO A 249 -6.66 15.48 12.67
N ASP A 250 -7.51 14.65 12.06
CA ASP A 250 -8.32 13.62 12.70
C ASP A 250 -8.31 12.28 11.93
N TYR A 251 -7.35 12.14 11.02
CA TYR A 251 -7.15 10.96 10.19
C TYR A 251 -5.66 10.71 9.98
N TRP A 252 -5.32 9.57 9.40
CA TRP A 252 -3.98 9.27 8.93
C TRP A 252 -4.01 8.82 7.47
N VAL A 253 -2.92 9.02 6.75
CA VAL A 253 -2.75 8.50 5.40
C VAL A 253 -1.57 7.53 5.39
N THR A 254 -1.82 6.29 4.97
CA THR A 254 -0.73 5.38 4.65
C THR A 254 -0.48 5.37 3.14
N CYS A 255 0.79 5.48 2.75
CA CYS A 255 1.25 5.40 1.37
C CYS A 255 2.14 4.17 1.23
N PHE A 256 1.91 3.31 0.24
CA PHE A 256 2.67 2.06 0.09
C PHE A 256 2.60 1.52 -1.32
N ASP A 257 3.52 0.61 -1.64
CA ASP A 257 3.50 -0.16 -2.87
C ASP A 257 2.84 -1.52 -2.59
N GLN A 258 2.00 -1.96 -3.51
CA GLN A 258 1.31 -3.25 -3.45
C GLN A 258 1.65 -4.07 -4.68
N PHE A 259 2.17 -5.28 -4.49
CA PHE A 259 2.28 -6.30 -5.54
C PHE A 259 1.09 -7.24 -5.45
N TYR A 260 0.34 -7.34 -6.54
CA TYR A 260 -0.77 -8.27 -6.69
C TYR A 260 -0.38 -9.34 -7.70
N ARG A 261 -0.59 -10.61 -7.35
CA ARG A 261 -0.37 -11.72 -8.27
C ARG A 261 -1.48 -12.76 -8.19
N SER A 262 -1.99 -13.12 -9.35
CA SER A 262 -2.97 -14.18 -9.59
C SER A 262 -2.59 -14.96 -10.87
N PRO A 263 -3.33 -16.01 -11.28
CA PRO A 263 -3.04 -16.75 -12.51
C PRO A 263 -2.92 -15.91 -13.77
N SER A 264 -3.72 -14.83 -13.86
CA SER A 264 -3.88 -14.01 -15.06
C SER A 264 -3.28 -12.62 -14.95
N LEU A 265 -2.81 -12.21 -13.76
CA LEU A 265 -2.34 -10.84 -13.53
C LEU A 265 -1.19 -10.80 -12.52
N ALA A 266 -0.16 -10.05 -12.86
CA ALA A 266 0.91 -9.68 -11.94
C ALA A 266 1.20 -8.18 -12.13
N GLN A 267 1.07 -7.39 -11.07
CA GLN A 267 1.30 -5.95 -11.16
C GLN A 267 1.70 -5.33 -9.82
N THR A 268 2.55 -4.30 -9.89
CA THR A 268 2.84 -3.40 -8.79
C THR A 268 2.03 -2.11 -8.94
N VAL A 269 1.35 -1.68 -7.88
CA VAL A 269 0.56 -0.45 -7.83
C VAL A 269 0.84 0.30 -6.54
N GLY A 270 1.05 1.62 -6.64
CA GLY A 270 1.10 2.49 -5.47
C GLY A 270 -0.31 2.77 -4.95
N LYS A 271 -0.47 2.83 -3.63
CA LYS A 271 -1.75 3.12 -2.98
C LYS A 271 -1.61 4.15 -1.88
N ARG A 272 -2.71 4.87 -1.67
CA ARG A 272 -2.95 5.63 -0.45
C ARG A 272 -4.25 5.17 0.20
N LEU A 273 -4.20 4.88 1.49
CA LEU A 273 -5.38 4.59 2.31
C LEU A 273 -5.52 5.67 3.37
N TYR A 274 -6.73 6.20 3.51
CA TYR A 274 -7.09 7.22 4.49
C TYR A 274 -7.83 6.53 5.64
N TRP A 275 -7.30 6.69 6.85
CA TRP A 275 -7.72 5.97 8.05
C TRP A 275 -8.31 6.92 9.07
N MET A 276 -9.47 6.57 9.62
CA MET A 276 -10.06 7.27 10.76
C MET A 276 -10.24 6.31 11.94
N ARG A 277 -10.14 6.83 13.15
CA ARG A 277 -10.45 6.06 14.35
C ARG A 277 -11.95 5.87 14.46
N THR A 278 -12.36 4.64 14.77
CA THR A 278 -13.72 4.31 15.17
C THR A 278 -13.97 4.72 16.61
N ALA A 279 -15.25 4.89 16.98
CA ALA A 279 -15.65 5.14 18.37
C ALA A 279 -15.18 4.05 19.37
N LYS A 280 -14.86 2.84 18.87
CA LYS A 280 -14.37 1.70 19.66
C LYS A 280 -12.83 1.64 19.76
N GLY A 281 -12.11 2.58 19.16
CA GLY A 281 -10.64 2.68 19.28
C GLY A 281 -9.82 1.97 18.20
N GLY A 282 -10.44 1.31 17.21
CA GLY A 282 -9.75 0.72 16.04
C GLY A 282 -9.73 1.64 14.82
N TRP A 283 -8.96 1.28 13.78
CA TRP A 283 -8.87 2.03 12.53
C TRP A 283 -9.75 1.44 11.43
N VAL A 284 -10.35 2.31 10.62
CA VAL A 284 -11.07 1.92 9.40
C VAL A 284 -10.62 2.79 8.23
N VAL A 285 -10.51 2.17 7.06
CA VAL A 285 -10.28 2.84 5.79
C VAL A 285 -11.56 3.55 5.38
N VAL A 286 -11.50 4.88 5.34
CA VAL A 286 -12.60 5.74 4.89
C VAL A 286 -12.43 6.21 3.46
N GLY A 287 -11.26 6.03 2.86
CA GLY A 287 -11.02 6.42 1.48
C GLY A 287 -9.73 5.84 0.92
N ARG A 288 -9.62 5.79 -0.40
CA ARG A 288 -8.44 5.26 -1.09
C ARG A 288 -8.13 6.02 -2.37
N GLU A 289 -6.86 6.05 -2.72
CA GLU A 289 -6.38 6.53 -4.01
C GLU A 289 -5.35 5.56 -4.59
N TYR A 290 -5.26 5.51 -5.92
CA TYR A 290 -4.19 4.83 -6.63
C TYR A 290 -3.10 5.84 -7.02
N THR A 291 -1.84 5.43 -6.88
CA THR A 291 -0.67 6.23 -7.23
C THR A 291 0.29 5.42 -8.09
N ARG A 292 1.30 6.10 -8.64
CA ARG A 292 2.46 5.41 -9.21
C ARG A 292 3.22 4.73 -8.05
N PRO A 293 3.64 3.47 -8.20
CA PRO A 293 4.48 2.84 -7.19
C PRO A 293 5.86 3.51 -7.12
N GLN A 294 6.46 3.50 -5.93
CA GLN A 294 7.81 4.03 -5.72
C GLN A 294 8.86 3.08 -6.32
N GLN A 295 8.62 1.77 -6.25
CA GLN A 295 9.46 0.75 -6.87
C GLN A 295 8.64 -0.40 -7.46
N ASP A 296 9.23 -1.16 -8.38
CA ASP A 296 8.66 -2.46 -8.75
C ASP A 296 8.93 -3.50 -7.67
N LEU A 297 7.89 -4.17 -7.23
CA LEU A 297 7.91 -5.13 -6.14
C LEU A 297 8.07 -6.58 -6.58
N ALA A 298 8.00 -6.87 -7.89
CA ALA A 298 8.17 -8.23 -8.39
C ALA A 298 9.52 -8.88 -7.97
N PRO A 299 10.67 -8.18 -8.05
CA PRO A 299 11.95 -8.77 -7.60
C PRO A 299 11.97 -9.12 -6.11
N GLN A 300 11.43 -8.25 -5.24
CA GLN A 300 11.37 -8.57 -3.80
C GLN A 300 10.41 -9.72 -3.51
N TYR A 301 9.28 -9.80 -4.22
CA TYR A 301 8.35 -10.91 -4.12
C TYR A 301 9.06 -12.26 -4.39
N PHE A 302 9.82 -12.36 -5.48
CA PHE A 302 10.53 -13.61 -5.79
C PHE A 302 11.66 -13.91 -4.80
N LYS A 303 12.31 -12.88 -4.23
CA LYS A 303 13.28 -13.08 -3.13
C LYS A 303 12.63 -13.64 -1.87
N VAL A 304 11.40 -13.23 -1.55
CA VAL A 304 10.64 -13.78 -0.43
C VAL A 304 10.16 -15.20 -0.74
N MET A 305 9.66 -15.45 -1.95
CA MET A 305 9.24 -16.79 -2.37
C MET A 305 10.42 -17.77 -2.39
N ASP A 306 11.61 -17.34 -2.81
CA ASP A 306 12.82 -18.16 -2.77
C ASP A 306 13.12 -18.70 -1.36
N LYS A 307 13.07 -17.82 -0.36
CA LYS A 307 13.24 -18.21 1.05
C LYS A 307 12.15 -19.16 1.55
N ARG A 308 10.92 -19.05 1.02
CA ARG A 308 9.77 -19.88 1.41
C ARG A 308 9.78 -21.26 0.73
N ILE A 309 10.19 -21.32 -0.54
CA ILE A 309 10.10 -22.53 -1.37
C ILE A 309 11.31 -23.44 -1.21
N ARG A 310 12.52 -22.91 -1.04
CA ARG A 310 13.72 -23.77 -0.86
C ARG A 310 13.57 -24.79 0.29
N PRO A 311 13.05 -24.43 1.47
CA PRO A 311 12.78 -25.41 2.53
C PRO A 311 11.74 -26.47 2.14
N VAL A 312 10.72 -26.10 1.34
CA VAL A 312 9.70 -27.05 0.86
C VAL A 312 10.35 -28.10 -0.03
N ILE A 313 11.17 -27.68 -1.00
CA ILE A 313 11.88 -28.59 -1.91
C ILE A 313 12.84 -29.52 -1.15
N ARG A 314 13.57 -28.98 -0.15
CA ARG A 314 14.47 -29.80 0.67
C ARG A 314 13.73 -30.87 1.47
N LYS A 315 12.59 -30.52 2.09
CA LYS A 315 11.77 -31.48 2.85
C LYS A 315 11.16 -32.54 1.93
N TRP A 316 10.71 -32.15 0.74
CA TRP A 316 10.24 -33.08 -0.28
C TRP A 316 11.34 -34.06 -0.72
N ALA A 317 12.55 -33.57 -1.00
CA ALA A 317 13.68 -34.42 -1.39
C ALA A 317 14.11 -35.37 -0.26
N ALA A 318 14.08 -34.92 1.00
CA ALA A 318 14.36 -35.77 2.15
C ALA A 318 13.32 -36.90 2.30
N ALA A 319 12.02 -36.58 2.22
CA ALA A 319 10.97 -37.60 2.25
C ALA A 319 11.10 -38.62 1.11
N TRP A 320 11.52 -38.18 -0.09
CA TRP A 320 11.84 -39.09 -1.18
C TRP A 320 13.05 -39.98 -0.87
N GLN A 321 14.16 -39.40 -0.39
CA GLN A 321 15.37 -40.17 -0.05
C GLN A 321 15.09 -41.24 1.01
N ASP A 322 14.27 -40.92 2.00
CA ASP A 322 13.93 -41.82 3.10
C ASP A 322 12.84 -42.85 2.73
N ALA A 323 12.36 -42.83 1.48
CA ALA A 323 11.22 -43.61 1.01
C ALA A 323 9.96 -43.45 1.90
N ASP A 324 9.80 -42.30 2.55
CA ASP A 324 8.65 -41.98 3.40
C ASP A 324 7.47 -41.54 2.52
N MET A 325 6.62 -42.51 2.18
CA MET A 325 5.49 -42.32 1.27
C MET A 325 4.48 -41.28 1.76
N GLU A 326 4.17 -41.28 3.06
CA GLU A 326 3.19 -40.36 3.64
C GLU A 326 3.72 -38.92 3.58
N SER A 327 4.95 -38.68 4.03
CA SER A 327 5.56 -37.35 3.94
C SER A 327 5.76 -36.92 2.49
N TYR A 328 6.16 -37.82 1.60
CA TYR A 328 6.39 -37.52 0.18
C TYR A 328 5.10 -37.09 -0.52
N LEU A 329 4.01 -37.85 -0.38
CA LEU A 329 2.71 -37.51 -0.96
C LEU A 329 2.08 -36.28 -0.33
N SER A 330 2.44 -35.94 0.91
CA SER A 330 2.00 -34.69 1.54
C SER A 330 2.44 -33.45 0.77
N PHE A 331 3.41 -33.55 -0.15
CA PHE A 331 3.79 -32.45 -1.04
C PHE A 331 2.97 -32.37 -2.33
N TYR A 332 2.20 -33.40 -2.69
CA TYR A 332 1.44 -33.44 -3.94
C TYR A 332 0.00 -32.95 -3.77
N GLY A 333 -0.51 -32.31 -4.81
CA GLY A 333 -1.94 -32.01 -4.95
C GLY A 333 -2.71 -33.28 -5.32
N THR A 334 -4.02 -33.30 -5.05
CA THR A 334 -4.88 -34.47 -5.31
C THR A 334 -4.82 -34.92 -6.78
N ASP A 335 -4.82 -33.96 -7.71
CA ASP A 335 -4.82 -34.20 -9.16
C ASP A 335 -3.43 -34.02 -9.78
N ALA A 336 -2.37 -34.12 -8.99
CA ALA A 336 -1.01 -33.89 -9.45
C ALA A 336 -0.59 -34.87 -10.56
N VAL A 337 0.26 -34.41 -11.47
CA VAL A 337 0.78 -35.23 -12.56
C VAL A 337 2.29 -35.40 -12.42
N GLN A 338 2.77 -36.64 -12.40
CA GLN A 338 4.19 -36.99 -12.43
C GLN A 338 4.46 -37.88 -13.64
N GLY A 339 5.07 -37.32 -14.68
CA GLY A 339 5.23 -38.04 -15.96
C GLY A 339 3.88 -38.52 -16.50
N ASP A 340 3.73 -39.84 -16.63
CA ASP A 340 2.50 -40.49 -17.12
C ASP A 340 1.47 -40.76 -16.02
N TYR A 341 1.83 -40.62 -14.74
CA TYR A 341 0.95 -40.89 -13.60
C TYR A 341 0.11 -39.67 -13.24
N ARG A 342 -1.21 -39.86 -13.16
CA ARG A 342 -2.19 -38.79 -12.91
C ARG A 342 -2.94 -39.05 -11.61
N GLY A 343 -2.90 -38.07 -10.72
CA GLY A 343 -3.49 -38.13 -9.39
C GLY A 343 -2.52 -38.68 -8.34
N ALA A 344 -2.66 -38.19 -7.11
CA ALA A 344 -1.78 -38.57 -5.99
C ALA A 344 -1.77 -40.08 -5.71
N GLU A 345 -2.90 -40.78 -5.93
CA GLU A 345 -2.98 -42.23 -5.72
C GLU A 345 -2.18 -43.02 -6.77
N ALA A 346 -2.27 -42.65 -8.05
CA ALA A 346 -1.47 -43.31 -9.09
C ALA A 346 0.04 -43.09 -8.87
N ILE A 347 0.41 -41.90 -8.36
CA ILE A 347 1.79 -41.59 -7.96
C ILE A 347 2.21 -42.48 -6.78
N ARG A 348 1.34 -42.67 -5.79
CA ARG A 348 1.58 -43.56 -4.63
C ARG A 348 1.87 -44.99 -5.10
N GLU A 349 0.96 -45.57 -5.87
CA GLU A 349 1.04 -46.96 -6.31
C GLU A 349 2.33 -47.21 -7.09
N TYR A 350 2.66 -46.32 -8.04
CA TYR A 350 3.90 -46.38 -8.79
C TYR A 350 5.13 -46.31 -7.89
N LYS A 351 5.19 -45.34 -6.98
CA LYS A 351 6.37 -45.14 -6.12
C LYS A 351 6.53 -46.25 -5.08
N ASN A 352 5.44 -46.79 -4.53
CA ASN A 352 5.51 -47.94 -3.63
C ASN A 352 6.13 -49.15 -4.33
N ALA A 353 5.63 -49.52 -5.52
CA ALA A 353 6.17 -50.63 -6.30
C ALA A 353 7.65 -50.39 -6.66
N LEU A 354 8.01 -49.16 -7.04
CA LEU A 354 9.39 -48.81 -7.36
C LEU A 354 10.32 -48.93 -6.14
N TRP A 355 9.90 -48.44 -4.97
CA TRP A 355 10.75 -48.40 -3.78
C TRP A 355 10.88 -49.76 -3.07
N GLU A 356 9.90 -50.66 -3.23
CA GLU A 356 10.02 -52.04 -2.76
C GLU A 356 11.18 -52.78 -3.43
N GLU A 357 11.40 -52.56 -4.73
CA GLU A 357 12.48 -53.20 -5.48
C GLU A 357 13.77 -52.37 -5.49
N LYS A 358 13.64 -51.04 -5.57
CA LYS A 358 14.73 -50.09 -5.85
C LYS A 358 14.60 -48.86 -4.95
N ALA A 359 14.77 -49.09 -3.65
CA ALA A 359 14.73 -48.02 -2.66
C ALA A 359 15.76 -46.91 -3.01
N PRO A 360 15.39 -45.62 -2.91
CA PRO A 360 16.32 -44.51 -3.05
C PRO A 360 17.46 -44.61 -2.04
N VAL A 361 18.68 -44.32 -2.49
CA VAL A 361 19.88 -44.25 -1.64
C VAL A 361 20.39 -42.81 -1.54
N LYS A 362 20.25 -42.04 -2.62
CA LYS A 362 20.68 -40.65 -2.67
C LYS A 362 19.69 -39.84 -3.50
N VAL A 363 19.26 -38.71 -2.97
CA VAL A 363 18.47 -37.70 -3.69
C VAL A 363 19.04 -36.33 -3.37
N THR A 364 19.73 -35.71 -4.31
CA THR A 364 20.24 -34.34 -4.14
C THR A 364 19.48 -33.34 -4.99
N VAL A 365 19.47 -32.09 -4.53
CA VAL A 365 18.82 -30.97 -5.22
C VAL A 365 19.79 -29.78 -5.26
N ASP A 366 20.21 -29.42 -6.46
CA ASP A 366 21.18 -28.36 -6.72
C ASP A 366 20.64 -27.35 -7.74
N ASP A 367 21.23 -26.14 -7.78
CA ASP A 367 20.88 -25.07 -8.75
C ASP A 367 19.37 -24.73 -8.82
N VAL A 368 18.70 -24.65 -7.66
CA VAL A 368 17.27 -24.33 -7.60
C VAL A 368 17.00 -22.90 -8.09
N LYS A 369 16.16 -22.80 -9.12
CA LYS A 369 15.65 -21.57 -9.74
C LYS A 369 14.13 -21.54 -9.70
N ILE A 370 13.56 -20.37 -9.46
CA ILE A 370 12.11 -20.19 -9.31
C ILE A 370 11.62 -19.17 -10.33
N PHE A 371 10.56 -19.53 -11.04
CA PHE A 371 9.95 -18.74 -12.10
C PHE A 371 8.44 -18.58 -11.86
N PRO A 372 7.82 -17.51 -12.38
CA PRO A 372 6.38 -17.40 -12.40
C PRO A 372 5.74 -18.51 -13.24
N ASP A 373 4.63 -19.06 -12.73
CA ASP A 373 3.73 -19.96 -13.46
C ASP A 373 2.26 -19.55 -13.17
N SER A 374 1.33 -19.77 -14.10
CA SER A 374 -0.09 -19.41 -13.92
C SER A 374 -0.78 -20.26 -12.84
N LYS A 375 -0.26 -21.45 -12.53
CA LYS A 375 -0.72 -22.27 -11.40
C LYS A 375 -0.10 -21.87 -10.06
N GLY A 376 0.99 -21.10 -10.07
CA GLY A 376 1.69 -20.66 -8.87
C GLY A 376 3.16 -20.35 -9.16
N LEU A 377 4.07 -21.30 -8.95
CA LEU A 377 5.50 -21.15 -9.22
C LEU A 377 6.05 -22.36 -9.96
N ARG A 378 6.89 -22.14 -10.96
CA ARG A 378 7.72 -23.20 -11.55
C ARG A 378 9.07 -23.21 -10.85
N VAL A 379 9.51 -24.37 -10.40
CA VAL A 379 10.80 -24.58 -9.74
C VAL A 379 11.61 -25.54 -10.57
N ASP A 380 12.72 -25.05 -11.11
CA ASP A 380 13.65 -25.84 -11.92
C ASP A 380 14.93 -26.07 -11.11
N PHE A 381 15.45 -27.29 -11.11
CA PHE A 381 16.68 -27.65 -10.40
C PHE A 381 17.39 -28.83 -11.05
N VAL A 382 18.64 -29.07 -10.65
CA VAL A 382 19.39 -30.28 -10.98
C VAL A 382 19.16 -31.30 -9.86
N GLN A 383 18.84 -32.53 -10.25
CA GLN A 383 18.69 -33.66 -9.35
C GLN A 383 19.73 -34.73 -9.68
N GLU A 384 20.35 -35.28 -8.65
CA GLU A 384 21.11 -36.54 -8.73
C GLU A 384 20.36 -37.61 -7.93
N TYR A 385 20.25 -38.80 -8.51
CA TYR A 385 19.54 -39.93 -7.92
C TYR A 385 20.41 -41.17 -7.99
N GLU A 386 20.41 -41.95 -6.91
CA GLU A 386 20.98 -43.29 -6.86
C GLU A 386 20.01 -44.20 -6.10
N ASP A 387 19.88 -45.46 -6.53
CA ASP A 387 19.03 -46.47 -5.87
C ASP A 387 19.80 -47.72 -5.45
N ALA A 388 19.12 -48.57 -4.65
CA ALA A 388 19.69 -49.78 -4.09
C ALA A 388 20.11 -50.83 -5.14
N SER A 389 19.66 -50.72 -6.40
CA SER A 389 20.08 -51.60 -7.49
C SER A 389 21.41 -51.17 -8.13
N GLY A 390 21.97 -50.02 -7.71
CA GLY A 390 23.18 -49.42 -8.28
C GLY A 390 22.89 -48.57 -9.52
N TYR A 391 21.62 -48.32 -9.85
CA TYR A 391 21.26 -47.36 -10.89
C TYR A 391 21.50 -45.93 -10.37
N ALA A 392 22.01 -45.07 -11.24
CA ALA A 392 22.27 -43.67 -10.96
C ALA A 392 21.89 -42.81 -12.16
N ASP A 393 21.28 -41.65 -11.88
CA ASP A 393 21.04 -40.63 -12.90
C ASP A 393 21.24 -39.21 -12.39
N ARG A 394 21.36 -38.31 -13.36
CA ARG A 394 21.45 -36.88 -13.15
C ARG A 394 20.62 -36.20 -14.22
N GLY A 395 19.79 -35.25 -13.81
CA GLY A 395 18.84 -34.63 -14.73
C GLY A 395 18.33 -33.28 -14.27
N HIS A 396 17.66 -32.60 -15.18
CA HIS A 396 16.88 -31.41 -14.88
C HIS A 396 15.49 -31.82 -14.44
N LYS A 397 15.07 -31.28 -13.30
CA LYS A 397 13.77 -31.50 -12.72
C LYS A 397 12.98 -30.20 -12.70
N THR A 398 11.70 -30.27 -13.07
CA THR A 398 10.79 -29.14 -13.10
C THR A 398 9.55 -29.49 -12.28
N LEU A 399 9.27 -28.70 -11.26
CA LEU A 399 8.06 -28.80 -10.44
C LEU A 399 7.20 -27.55 -10.64
N VAL A 400 5.90 -27.73 -10.86
CA VAL A 400 4.92 -26.64 -10.77
C VAL A 400 4.22 -26.74 -9.44
N LEU A 401 4.43 -25.73 -8.59
CA LEU A 401 3.84 -25.61 -7.27
C LEU A 401 2.63 -24.67 -7.31
N ALA A 402 1.49 -25.12 -6.80
CA ALA A 402 0.33 -24.27 -6.54
C ALA A 402 0.20 -23.96 -5.04
N PRO A 403 -0.21 -22.73 -4.69
CA PRO A 403 -0.50 -22.38 -3.31
C PRO A 403 -1.82 -23.04 -2.86
N VAL A 404 -1.79 -23.69 -1.68
CA VAL A 404 -2.96 -24.33 -1.06
C VAL A 404 -2.98 -23.99 0.42
N GLY A 405 -3.94 -23.17 0.83
CA GLY A 405 -3.94 -22.57 2.17
C GLY A 405 -2.65 -21.76 2.40
N ASP A 406 -1.97 -22.01 3.52
CA ASP A 406 -0.66 -21.43 3.81
C ASP A 406 0.53 -22.24 3.25
N GLY A 407 0.25 -23.34 2.54
CA GLY A 407 1.23 -24.27 2.00
C GLY A 407 1.37 -24.21 0.48
N TRP A 408 2.18 -25.13 -0.04
CA TRP A 408 2.42 -25.32 -1.47
C TRP A 408 2.32 -26.80 -1.81
N LYS A 409 1.69 -27.10 -2.93
CA LYS A 409 1.53 -28.46 -3.44
C LYS A 409 2.08 -28.58 -4.85
N ILE A 410 2.74 -29.68 -5.15
CA ILE A 410 3.21 -30.06 -6.48
C ILE A 410 1.98 -30.48 -7.29
N GLU A 411 1.72 -29.74 -8.36
CA GLU A 411 0.65 -30.00 -9.33
C GLU A 411 1.17 -30.70 -10.58
N ARG A 412 2.44 -30.46 -10.92
CA ARG A 412 3.11 -31.10 -12.05
C ARG A 412 4.57 -31.33 -11.74
N GLU A 413 5.04 -32.49 -12.11
CA GLU A 413 6.41 -32.91 -11.99
C GLU A 413 6.90 -33.50 -13.31
N GLU A 414 8.01 -32.97 -13.79
CA GLU A 414 8.69 -33.40 -15.01
C GLU A 414 10.18 -33.60 -14.71
N TRP A 415 10.79 -34.57 -15.39
CA TRP A 415 12.22 -34.83 -15.34
C TRP A 415 12.75 -35.11 -16.75
N ARG A 416 13.95 -34.61 -17.02
CA ARG A 416 14.70 -34.90 -18.25
C ARG A 416 16.16 -35.15 -17.93
N ARG A 417 16.75 -36.14 -18.59
CA ARG A 417 18.17 -36.45 -18.45
C ARG A 417 19.05 -35.26 -18.87
N LEU A 418 20.15 -35.08 -18.16
CA LEU A 418 21.20 -34.09 -18.46
C LEU A 418 22.25 -34.62 -19.43
#